data_AF-A0A9D4C2H2-F1
#
_entry.id   AF-A0A9D4C2H2-F1
#
_cell.length_a   1.000
_cell.length_b   1.000
_cell.length_c   1.000
_cell.angle_alpha   90.00
_cell.angle_beta   90.00
_cell.angle_gamma   90.00
#
_symmetry.space_group_name_H-M   'P 1'
#
loop_
_entity.id
_entity.type
_entity.pdbx_description
1 polymer ?
#
loop_
_entity_poly.entity_id
_entity_poly.type
_entity_poly.pdbx_seq_one_letter_code
_entity_poly.pdbx_strand_id
1 'polypeptide(L)'
;MTLNVVSRVFTLNVVSRVFTLNVVSRVFTLNVVSRVFTLNVVSRVFTLNVVSRVFTLNVVSRVFTLNVVSRVFTLNVVSRVFTLNVVSRVFTLNVVSRVFTLNVVSRVFTLNVVSRVFTLNVVSRVFTLNVVSRVFTLNVVSRVFTLNVVSRVFTLNVVSRVFTLNVVSRVFTLNVVSRVFTLNVVSRVFTLNVVSRVFTLNVVSRVFTLNVVSRVFTLNVVSRVFTLNVVSRVFTLNVVSRVFTLNVVSRVFTLNVVSRVFTLNVVSRVFTLNVVSRVFTLNVVSRVFTLNVVSRVFTLNVVSRVFTLNVVSRVFTLNVVSRVFTRHKFHKLKTDGG
;
A
#
# COMPACT_ATOMS: atom_id res chain seq x y z
N MET A 1 -41.84 -1.59 18.74
CA MET A 1 -41.70 -1.55 20.21
C MET A 1 -40.42 -0.79 20.55
N THR A 2 -40.49 0.08 21.55
CA THR A 2 -39.30 0.74 22.12
C THR A 2 -39.16 0.28 23.56
N LEU A 3 -37.94 -0.09 23.97
CA LEU A 3 -37.64 -0.48 25.35
C LEU A 3 -36.47 0.36 25.86
N ASN A 4 -36.57 0.86 27.10
CA ASN A 4 -35.50 1.57 27.79
C ASN A 4 -35.13 0.77 29.04
N VAL A 5 -33.85 0.49 29.25
CA VAL A 5 -33.37 -0.34 30.36
C VAL A 5 -32.22 0.33 31.07
N VAL A 6 -32.35 0.46 32.40
CA VAL A 6 -31.26 0.80 33.31
C VAL A 6 -31.11 -0.33 34.30
N SER A 7 -29.96 -1.00 34.31
CA SER A 7 -29.77 -2.18 35.16
C SER A 7 -28.30 -2.50 35.37
N ARG A 8 -27.98 -3.27 36.41
CA ARG A 8 -26.60 -3.71 36.62
C ARG A 8 -26.22 -4.79 35.60
N VAL A 9 -27.07 -5.81 35.45
CA VAL A 9 -26.89 -6.91 34.50
C VAL A 9 -28.21 -7.07 33.74
N PHE A 10 -28.13 -7.20 32.42
CA PHE A 10 -29.29 -7.39 31.57
C PHE A 10 -29.02 -8.43 30.50
N THR A 11 -29.96 -9.34 30.31
CA THR A 11 -29.97 -10.29 29.20
C THR A 11 -31.34 -10.26 28.55
N LEU A 12 -31.38 -10.22 27.22
CA LEU A 12 -32.63 -10.16 26.48
C LEU A 12 -32.53 -10.97 25.18
N ASN A 13 -33.61 -11.66 24.84
CA ASN A 13 -33.81 -12.29 23.54
C ASN A 13 -35.04 -11.63 22.89
N VAL A 14 -34.91 -11.15 21.65
CA VAL A 14 -36.01 -10.47 20.95
C VAL A 14 -36.23 -11.06 19.57
N VAL A 15 -37.48 -11.43 19.30
CA VAL A 15 -37.97 -11.68 17.95
C VAL A 15 -39.05 -10.64 17.66
N SER A 16 -38.83 -9.80 16.66
CA SER A 16 -39.76 -8.70 16.38
C SER A 16 -39.68 -8.23 14.94
N ARG A 17 -40.72 -7.55 14.45
CA ARG A 17 -40.63 -6.88 13.15
C ARG A 17 -39.77 -5.61 13.24
N VAL A 18 -40.08 -4.74 14.20
CA VAL A 18 -39.39 -3.47 14.43
C VAL A 18 -39.15 -3.29 15.93
N PHE A 19 -37.89 -3.10 16.30
CA PHE A 19 -37.49 -2.95 17.69
C PHE A 19 -36.44 -1.84 17.85
N THR A 20 -36.65 -1.03 18.88
CA THR A 20 -35.71 -0.01 19.32
C THR A 20 -35.40 -0.26 20.79
N LEU A 21 -34.12 -0.24 21.15
CA LEU A 21 -33.69 -0.46 22.52
C LEU A 21 -32.63 0.57 22.94
N ASN A 22 -32.81 1.14 24.13
CA ASN A 22 -31.81 1.96 24.79
C ASN A 22 -31.40 1.28 26.10
N VAL A 23 -30.10 1.05 26.30
CA VAL A 23 -29.59 0.36 27.49
C VAL A 23 -28.47 1.15 28.15
N VAL A 24 -28.57 1.33 29.46
CA VAL A 24 -27.46 1.71 30.34
C VAL A 24 -27.24 0.57 31.33
N SER A 25 -26.08 -0.08 31.28
CA SER A 25 -25.80 -1.20 32.17
C SER A 25 -24.34 -1.43 32.50
N ARG A 26 -24.04 -2.30 33.48
CA ARG A 26 -22.66 -2.76 33.68
C ARG A 26 -22.34 -3.86 32.68
N VAL A 27 -23.22 -4.86 32.58
CA VAL A 27 -23.09 -6.02 31.69
C VAL A 27 -24.39 -6.19 30.91
N PHE A 28 -24.27 -6.29 29.60
CA PHE A 28 -25.41 -6.48 28.71
C PHE A 28 -25.13 -7.58 27.69
N THR A 29 -26.07 -8.51 27.57
CA THR A 29 -26.09 -9.55 26.54
C THR A 29 -27.42 -9.51 25.80
N LEU A 30 -27.39 -9.57 24.47
CA LEU A 30 -28.61 -9.51 23.68
C LEU A 30 -28.51 -10.40 22.44
N ASN A 31 -29.60 -11.12 22.15
CA ASN A 31 -29.81 -11.77 20.87
C ASN A 31 -31.07 -11.20 20.19
N VAL A 32 -30.96 -10.78 18.93
CA VAL A 32 -32.09 -10.21 18.18
C VAL A 32 -32.26 -10.87 16.83
N VAL A 33 -33.49 -11.24 16.52
CA VAL A 33 -33.96 -11.52 15.16
C VAL A 33 -35.02 -10.49 14.80
N SER A 34 -34.76 -9.63 13.82
CA SER A 34 -35.75 -8.63 13.42
C SER A 34 -35.71 -8.19 11.96
N ARG A 35 -36.74 -7.47 11.51
CA ARG A 35 -36.65 -6.78 10.21
C ARG A 35 -35.81 -5.51 10.34
N VAL A 36 -36.13 -4.69 11.33
CA VAL A 36 -35.45 -3.42 11.62
C VAL A 36 -35.09 -3.38 13.10
N PHE A 37 -33.82 -3.13 13.40
CA PHE A 37 -33.32 -2.97 14.76
C PHE A 37 -32.50 -1.70 14.90
N THR A 38 -32.82 -0.91 15.93
CA THR A 38 -32.02 0.23 16.37
C THR A 38 -31.64 0.05 17.82
N LEU A 39 -30.37 0.26 18.16
CA LEU A 39 -29.88 0.09 19.52
C LEU A 39 -28.89 1.19 19.91
N ASN A 40 -29.10 1.75 21.09
CA ASN A 40 -28.12 2.61 21.77
C ASN A 40 -27.70 1.96 23.09
N VAL A 41 -26.40 1.79 23.31
CA VAL A 41 -25.86 1.15 24.52
C VAL A 41 -24.77 2.00 25.16
N VAL A 42 -24.88 2.20 26.47
CA VAL A 42 -23.77 2.57 27.34
C VAL A 42 -23.53 1.42 28.31
N SER A 43 -22.35 0.78 28.22
CA SER A 43 -22.05 -0.36 29.09
C SER A 43 -20.59 -0.44 29.52
N ARG A 44 -20.26 -1.34 30.46
CA ARG A 44 -18.85 -1.76 30.61
C ARG A 44 -18.56 -2.92 29.69
N VAL A 45 -19.40 -3.95 29.70
CA VAL A 45 -19.26 -5.14 28.88
C VAL A 45 -20.55 -5.34 28.10
N PHE A 46 -20.43 -5.47 26.78
CA PHE A 46 -21.55 -5.70 25.89
C PHE A 46 -21.25 -6.82 24.90
N THR A 47 -22.18 -7.77 24.81
CA THR A 47 -22.16 -8.84 23.82
C THR A 47 -23.48 -8.86 23.06
N LEU A 48 -23.42 -8.93 21.74
CA LEU A 48 -24.62 -8.93 20.90
C LEU A 48 -24.50 -9.89 19.72
N ASN A 49 -25.58 -10.62 19.45
CA ASN A 49 -25.79 -11.34 18.20
C ASN A 49 -27.06 -10.81 17.51
N VAL A 50 -26.96 -10.41 16.24
CA VAL A 50 -28.08 -9.87 15.47
C VAL A 50 -28.21 -10.58 14.12
N VAL A 51 -29.45 -10.98 13.82
CA VAL A 51 -29.90 -11.28 12.46
C VAL A 51 -30.97 -10.28 12.09
N SER A 52 -30.71 -9.40 11.11
CA SER A 52 -31.72 -8.44 10.69
C SER A 52 -31.70 -8.07 9.21
N ARG A 53 -32.72 -7.37 8.71
CA ARG A 53 -32.58 -6.72 7.39
C ARG A 53 -31.82 -5.41 7.52
N VAL A 54 -32.21 -4.56 8.46
CA VAL A 54 -31.59 -3.27 8.73
C VAL A 54 -31.21 -3.21 10.20
N PHE A 55 -29.95 -2.89 10.48
CA PHE A 55 -29.43 -2.71 11.82
C PHE A 55 -28.65 -1.41 11.95
N THR A 56 -29.02 -0.60 12.94
CA THR A 56 -28.29 0.60 13.34
C THR A 56 -27.91 0.49 14.82
N LEU A 57 -26.65 0.76 15.13
CA LEU A 57 -26.14 0.66 16.51
C LEU A 57 -25.19 1.81 16.86
N ASN A 58 -25.40 2.39 18.04
CA ASN A 58 -24.45 3.29 18.69
C ASN A 58 -24.01 2.70 20.05
N VAL A 59 -22.71 2.57 20.28
CA VAL A 59 -22.15 1.96 21.50
C VAL A 59 -21.08 2.83 22.12
N VAL A 60 -21.19 3.03 23.44
CA VAL A 60 -20.08 3.41 24.31
C VAL A 60 -19.83 2.28 25.29
N SER A 61 -18.65 1.66 25.23
CA SER A 61 -18.33 0.51 26.10
C SER A 61 -16.88 0.47 26.56
N ARG A 62 -16.55 -0.41 27.51
CA ARG A 62 -15.13 -0.78 27.73
C ARG A 62 -14.76 -1.95 26.84
N VAL A 63 -15.59 -2.99 26.83
CA VAL A 63 -15.43 -4.20 26.03
C VAL A 63 -16.73 -4.43 25.25
N PHE A 64 -16.60 -4.58 23.94
CA PHE A 64 -17.71 -4.85 23.04
C PHE A 64 -17.37 -5.99 22.08
N THR A 65 -18.26 -6.98 22.04
CA THR A 65 -18.21 -8.09 21.10
C THR A 65 -19.53 -8.18 20.34
N LEU A 66 -19.47 -8.31 19.02
CA LEU A 66 -20.64 -8.32 18.17
C LEU A 66 -20.51 -9.31 17.01
N ASN A 67 -21.59 -10.07 16.77
CA ASN A 67 -21.79 -10.85 15.55
C ASN A 67 -23.05 -10.36 14.83
N VAL A 68 -22.94 -10.02 13.54
CA VAL A 68 -24.07 -9.52 12.74
C VAL A 68 -24.19 -10.27 11.42
N VAL A 69 -25.41 -10.69 11.11
CA VAL A 69 -25.85 -11.02 9.76
C VAL A 69 -26.94 -10.04 9.36
N SER A 70 -26.69 -9.21 8.35
CA SER A 70 -27.71 -8.25 7.89
C SER A 70 -27.71 -7.95 6.40
N ARG A 71 -28.71 -7.20 5.91
CA ARG A 71 -28.60 -6.60 4.57
C ARG A 71 -27.87 -5.27 4.64
N VAL A 72 -28.30 -4.41 5.57
CA VAL A 72 -27.71 -3.10 5.81
C VAL A 72 -27.32 -3.00 7.28
N PHE A 73 -26.07 -2.65 7.54
CA PHE A 73 -25.55 -2.44 8.88
C PHE A 73 -24.80 -1.11 8.97
N THR A 74 -25.20 -0.29 9.95
CA THR A 74 -24.52 0.95 10.31
C THR A 74 -24.16 0.91 11.79
N LEU A 75 -22.90 1.24 12.11
CA LEU A 75 -22.39 1.18 13.47
C LEU A 75 -21.47 2.35 13.80
N ASN A 76 -21.68 2.95 14.97
CA ASN A 76 -20.76 3.88 15.61
C ASN A 76 -20.32 3.33 16.97
N VAL A 77 -19.01 3.23 17.21
CA VAL A 77 -18.46 2.67 18.46
C VAL A 77 -17.38 3.57 19.05
N VAL A 78 -17.50 3.81 20.36
CA VAL A 78 -16.41 4.22 21.23
C VAL A 78 -16.15 3.12 22.25
N SER A 79 -14.96 2.53 22.23
CA SER A 79 -14.62 1.43 23.14
C SER A 79 -13.16 1.42 23.57
N ARG A 80 -12.79 0.57 24.53
CA ARG A 80 -11.37 0.23 24.71
C ARG A 80 -11.00 -0.96 23.84
N VAL A 81 -11.80 -2.02 23.91
CA VAL A 81 -11.63 -3.25 23.15
C VAL A 81 -12.90 -3.52 22.37
N PHE A 82 -12.76 -3.68 21.06
CA PHE A 82 -13.85 -4.00 20.16
C PHE A 82 -13.50 -5.17 19.26
N THR A 83 -14.38 -6.18 19.25
CA THR A 83 -14.31 -7.32 18.34
C THR A 83 -15.63 -7.45 17.57
N LEU A 84 -15.54 -7.61 16.25
CA LEU A 84 -16.70 -7.67 15.40
C LEU A 84 -16.54 -8.69 14.27
N ASN A 85 -17.59 -9.49 14.05
CA ASN A 85 -17.77 -10.32 12.87
C ASN A 85 -19.05 -9.89 12.12
N VAL A 86 -18.94 -9.60 10.83
CA VAL A 86 -20.07 -9.15 10.00
C VAL A 86 -20.17 -9.93 8.71
N VAL A 87 -21.38 -10.36 8.40
CA VAL A 87 -21.82 -10.73 7.05
C VAL A 87 -22.93 -9.78 6.63
N SER A 88 -22.68 -8.96 5.60
CA SER A 88 -23.72 -8.03 5.13
C SER A 88 -23.71 -7.78 3.62
N ARG A 89 -24.72 -7.06 3.11
CA ARG A 89 -24.61 -6.50 1.74
C ARG A 89 -23.91 -5.15 1.79
N VAL A 90 -24.37 -4.27 2.68
CA VAL A 90 -23.82 -2.94 2.89
C VAL A 90 -23.43 -2.81 4.35
N PHE A 91 -22.18 -2.41 4.60
CA PHE A 91 -21.66 -2.15 5.93
C PHE A 91 -20.96 -0.80 5.98
N THR A 92 -21.38 0.03 6.94
CA THR A 92 -20.72 1.29 7.28
C THR A 92 -20.37 1.30 8.76
N LEU A 93 -19.13 1.66 9.08
CA LEU A 93 -18.63 1.65 10.45
C LEU A 93 -17.72 2.84 10.75
N ASN A 94 -17.94 3.47 11.90
CA ASN A 94 -17.05 4.44 12.51
C ASN A 94 -16.60 3.93 13.90
N VAL A 95 -15.29 3.87 14.14
CA VAL A 95 -14.73 3.35 15.40
C VAL A 95 -13.68 4.29 15.98
N VAL A 96 -13.80 4.56 17.28
CA VAL A 96 -12.71 5.02 18.14
C VAL A 96 -12.45 3.95 19.20
N SER A 97 -11.24 3.38 19.19
CA SER A 97 -10.88 2.31 20.13
C SER A 97 -9.42 2.34 20.58
N ARG A 98 -9.05 1.51 21.57
CA ARG A 98 -7.63 1.20 21.78
C ARG A 98 -7.22 0.00 20.94
N VAL A 99 -8.01 -1.07 21.02
CA VAL A 99 -7.80 -2.32 20.28
C VAL A 99 -9.07 -2.62 19.49
N PHE A 100 -8.91 -2.84 18.19
CA PHE A 100 -9.99 -3.20 17.29
C PHE A 100 -9.61 -4.38 16.42
N THR A 101 -10.47 -5.40 16.42
CA THR A 101 -10.38 -6.57 15.56
C THR A 101 -11.68 -6.74 14.80
N LEU A 102 -11.59 -6.93 13.48
CA LEU A 102 -12.75 -7.04 12.61
C LEU A 102 -12.57 -8.09 11.51
N ASN A 103 -13.59 -8.92 11.33
CA ASN A 103 -13.75 -9.79 10.18
C ASN A 103 -15.04 -9.42 9.42
N VAL A 104 -14.92 -9.16 8.11
CA VAL A 104 -16.07 -8.75 7.26
C VAL A 104 -16.15 -9.57 5.99
N VAL A 105 -17.36 -10.04 5.70
CA VAL A 105 -17.77 -10.43 4.35
C VAL A 105 -18.90 -9.51 3.90
N SER A 106 -18.67 -8.72 2.85
CA SER A 106 -19.72 -7.82 2.35
C SER A 106 -19.72 -7.60 0.84
N ARG A 107 -20.73 -6.90 0.31
CA ARG A 107 -20.64 -6.38 -1.08
C ARG A 107 -19.97 -5.02 -1.08
N VAL A 108 -20.44 -4.12 -0.21
CA VAL A 108 -19.92 -2.77 -0.04
C VAL A 108 -19.54 -2.58 1.42
N PHE A 109 -18.30 -2.15 1.65
CA PHE A 109 -17.78 -1.86 2.97
C PHE A 109 -17.11 -0.49 3.01
N THR A 110 -17.55 0.35 3.94
CA THR A 110 -16.93 1.63 4.26
C THR A 110 -16.57 1.68 5.74
N LEU A 111 -15.34 2.08 6.05
CA LEU A 111 -14.85 2.11 7.42
C LEU A 111 -13.96 3.33 7.69
N ASN A 112 -14.21 3.99 8.82
CA ASN A 112 -13.33 5.00 9.42
C ASN A 112 -12.89 4.54 10.81
N VAL A 113 -11.57 4.49 11.06
CA VAL A 113 -11.00 4.03 12.35
C VAL A 113 -9.97 5.00 12.90
N VAL A 114 -10.11 5.28 14.20
CA VAL A 114 -9.03 5.79 15.04
C VAL A 114 -8.73 4.75 16.12
N SER A 115 -7.52 4.21 16.15
CA SER A 115 -7.16 3.16 17.12
C SER A 115 -5.69 3.23 17.57
N ARG A 116 -5.30 2.44 18.58
CA ARG A 116 -3.88 2.17 18.81
C ARG A 116 -3.44 0.94 18.00
N VAL A 117 -4.21 -0.14 18.11
CA VAL A 117 -3.98 -1.40 17.40
C VAL A 117 -5.23 -1.75 16.61
N PHE A 118 -5.05 -1.99 15.32
CA PHE A 118 -6.12 -2.39 14.42
C PHE A 118 -5.72 -3.59 13.57
N THR A 119 -6.55 -4.62 13.62
CA THR A 119 -6.45 -5.81 12.78
C THR A 119 -7.74 -6.03 12.02
N LEU A 120 -7.64 -6.24 10.71
CA LEU A 120 -8.79 -6.39 9.83
C LEU A 120 -8.58 -7.47 8.78
N ASN A 121 -9.59 -8.32 8.61
CA ASN A 121 -9.73 -9.24 7.48
C ASN A 121 -11.02 -8.93 6.70
N VAL A 122 -10.91 -8.71 5.39
CA VAL A 122 -12.06 -8.35 4.54
C VAL A 122 -12.12 -9.19 3.28
N VAL A 123 -13.32 -9.70 2.99
CA VAL A 123 -13.73 -10.13 1.65
C VAL A 123 -14.86 -9.24 1.19
N SER A 124 -14.66 -8.46 0.12
CA SER A 124 -15.72 -7.60 -0.40
C SER A 124 -15.70 -7.41 -1.92
N ARG A 125 -16.72 -6.76 -2.49
CA ARG A 125 -16.60 -6.28 -3.88
C ARG A 125 -15.97 -4.90 -3.90
N VAL A 126 -16.48 -3.99 -3.09
CA VAL A 126 -16.01 -2.62 -2.96
C VAL A 126 -15.63 -2.39 -1.49
N PHE A 127 -14.41 -1.92 -1.28
CA PHE A 127 -13.90 -1.58 0.04
C PHE A 127 -13.25 -0.20 0.04
N THR A 128 -13.71 0.66 0.95
CA THR A 128 -13.12 1.97 1.24
C THR A 128 -12.77 2.05 2.72
N LEU A 129 -11.55 2.49 3.02
CA LEU A 129 -11.06 2.56 4.39
C LEU A 129 -10.20 3.81 4.64
N ASN A 130 -10.46 4.49 5.75
CA ASN A 130 -9.61 5.53 6.31
C ASN A 130 -9.16 5.12 7.73
N VAL A 131 -7.85 5.13 7.98
CA VAL A 131 -7.28 4.70 9.28
C VAL A 131 -6.27 5.69 9.82
N VAL A 132 -6.41 6.03 11.10
CA VAL A 132 -5.34 6.58 11.93
C VAL A 132 -5.04 5.58 13.05
N SER A 133 -3.81 5.06 13.09
CA SER A 133 -3.42 4.05 14.09
C SER A 133 -1.97 4.14 14.53
N ARG A 134 -1.57 3.38 15.56
CA ARG A 134 -0.13 3.13 15.81
C ARG A 134 0.33 1.90 15.04
N VAL A 135 -0.41 0.80 15.18
CA VAL A 135 -0.15 -0.47 14.51
C VAL A 135 -1.39 -0.86 13.72
N PHE A 136 -1.19 -1.12 12.43
CA PHE A 136 -2.25 -1.55 11.54
C PHE A 136 -1.82 -2.78 10.73
N THR A 137 -2.65 -3.82 10.79
CA THR A 137 -2.51 -5.04 10.00
C THR A 137 -3.80 -5.31 9.24
N LEU A 138 -3.68 -5.56 7.93
CA LEU A 138 -4.83 -5.76 7.05
C LEU A 138 -4.60 -6.86 6.02
N ASN A 139 -5.59 -7.73 5.89
CA ASN A 139 -5.70 -8.69 4.78
C ASN A 139 -6.99 -8.43 4.00
N VAL A 140 -6.90 -8.25 2.67
CA VAL A 140 -8.05 -7.93 1.81
C VAL A 140 -8.09 -8.82 0.57
N VAL A 141 -9.28 -9.34 0.29
CA VAL A 141 -9.66 -9.81 -1.05
C VAL A 141 -10.82 -8.96 -1.54
N SER A 142 -10.63 -8.21 -2.64
CA SER A 142 -11.71 -7.39 -3.19
C SER A 142 -11.69 -7.23 -4.71
N ARG A 143 -12.71 -6.59 -5.29
CA ARG A 143 -12.62 -6.13 -6.69
C ARG A 143 -12.02 -4.75 -6.75
N VAL A 144 -12.55 -3.82 -5.96
CA VAL A 144 -12.10 -2.43 -5.86
C VAL A 144 -11.72 -2.17 -4.41
N PHE A 145 -10.51 -1.68 -4.20
CA PHE A 145 -10.00 -1.30 -2.89
C PHE A 145 -9.38 0.10 -2.93
N THR A 146 -9.87 0.97 -2.04
CA THR A 146 -9.31 2.29 -1.79
C THR A 146 -8.97 2.43 -0.31
N LEU A 147 -7.76 2.90 -0.02
CA LEU A 147 -7.26 3.02 1.35
C LEU A 147 -6.44 4.29 1.56
N ASN A 148 -6.73 5.00 2.66
CA ASN A 148 -5.89 6.07 3.20
C ASN A 148 -5.44 5.72 4.63
N VAL A 149 -4.14 5.75 4.89
CA VAL A 149 -3.56 5.37 6.20
C VAL A 149 -2.57 6.41 6.71
N VAL A 150 -2.72 6.75 7.99
CA VAL A 150 -1.66 7.35 8.81
C VAL A 150 -1.34 6.38 9.96
N SER A 151 -0.10 5.88 10.02
CA SER A 151 0.31 4.91 11.04
C SER A 151 1.76 5.04 11.48
N ARG A 152 2.17 4.30 12.52
CA ARG A 152 3.61 4.09 12.77
C ARG A 152 4.09 2.84 12.05
N VAL A 153 3.38 1.74 12.23
CA VAL A 153 3.67 0.45 11.61
C VAL A 153 2.44 0.02 10.81
N PHE A 154 2.65 -0.26 9.53
CA PHE A 154 1.62 -0.74 8.63
C PHE A 154 2.08 -1.98 7.87
N THR A 155 1.26 -3.03 7.96
CA THR A 155 1.42 -4.27 7.20
C THR A 155 0.13 -4.57 6.45
N LEU A 156 0.26 -4.86 5.15
CA LEU A 156 -0.87 -5.10 4.27
C LEU A 156 -0.62 -6.23 3.27
N ASN A 157 -1.59 -7.13 3.15
CA ASN A 157 -1.68 -8.12 2.08
C ASN A 157 -2.98 -7.92 1.29
N VAL A 158 -2.88 -7.77 -0.04
CA VAL A 158 -4.03 -7.49 -0.91
C VAL A 158 -4.05 -8.39 -2.13
N VAL A 159 -5.23 -8.94 -2.41
CA VAL A 159 -5.61 -9.45 -3.73
C VAL A 159 -6.78 -8.63 -4.26
N SER A 160 -6.60 -7.91 -5.36
CA SER A 160 -7.68 -7.11 -5.94
C SER A 160 -7.67 -7.01 -7.47
N ARG A 161 -8.70 -6.39 -8.06
CA ARG A 161 -8.61 -5.98 -9.49
C ARG A 161 -8.04 -4.58 -9.59
N VAL A 162 -8.59 -3.65 -8.83
CA VAL A 162 -8.16 -2.26 -8.77
C VAL A 162 -7.80 -1.94 -7.32
N PHE A 163 -6.58 -1.44 -7.12
CA PHE A 163 -6.09 -1.01 -5.82
C PHE A 163 -5.50 0.40 -5.89
N THR A 164 -6.02 1.28 -5.03
CA THR A 164 -5.50 2.63 -4.81
C THR A 164 -5.16 2.81 -3.34
N LEU A 165 -3.96 3.30 -3.06
CA LEU A 165 -3.47 3.47 -1.69
C LEU A 165 -2.67 4.76 -1.50
N ASN A 166 -2.98 5.49 -0.42
CA ASN A 166 -2.18 6.59 0.09
C ASN A 166 -1.73 6.28 1.53
N VAL A 167 -0.42 6.36 1.80
CA VAL A 167 0.16 6.02 3.12
C VAL A 167 1.13 7.08 3.60
N VAL A 168 0.98 7.45 4.87
CA VAL A 168 2.02 8.09 5.68
C VAL A 168 2.35 7.17 6.85
N SER A 169 3.61 6.70 6.94
CA SER A 169 4.03 5.76 7.98
C SER A 169 5.48 5.93 8.42
N ARG A 170 5.90 5.23 9.48
CA ARG A 170 7.34 5.05 9.75
C ARG A 170 7.86 3.80 9.06
N VAL A 171 7.18 2.68 9.26
CA VAL A 171 7.49 1.39 8.66
C VAL A 171 6.28 0.91 7.88
N PHE A 172 6.48 0.62 6.61
CA PHE A 172 5.46 0.09 5.71
C PHE A 172 5.94 -1.16 4.98
N THR A 173 5.17 -2.23 5.11
CA THR A 173 5.37 -3.49 4.38
C THR A 173 4.08 -3.85 3.64
N LEU A 174 4.22 -4.16 2.36
CA LEU A 174 3.09 -4.45 1.49
C LEU A 174 3.36 -5.61 0.52
N ASN A 175 2.40 -6.53 0.42
CA ASN A 175 2.34 -7.55 -0.63
C ASN A 175 1.04 -7.38 -1.43
N VAL A 176 1.14 -7.27 -2.77
CA VAL A 176 -0.02 -7.04 -3.65
C VAL A 176 -0.02 -7.99 -4.84
N VAL A 177 -1.19 -8.56 -5.11
CA VAL A 177 -1.55 -9.11 -6.41
C VAL A 177 -2.74 -8.33 -6.96
N SER A 178 -2.56 -7.64 -8.08
CA SER A 178 -3.67 -6.86 -8.68
C SER A 178 -3.65 -6.80 -10.21
N ARG A 179 -4.67 -6.21 -10.83
CA ARG A 179 -4.59 -5.83 -12.26
C ARG A 179 -4.04 -4.43 -12.40
N VAL A 180 -4.62 -3.48 -11.67
CA VAL A 180 -4.21 -2.08 -11.64
C VAL A 180 -3.86 -1.72 -10.21
N PHE A 181 -2.66 -1.19 -10.01
CA PHE A 181 -2.17 -0.73 -8.72
C PHE A 181 -1.63 0.69 -8.84
N THR A 182 -2.17 1.58 -8.01
CA THR A 182 -1.67 2.95 -7.83
C THR A 182 -1.35 3.18 -6.36
N LEU A 183 -0.16 3.72 -6.08
CA LEU A 183 0.33 3.93 -4.72
C LEU A 183 1.09 5.25 -4.56
N ASN A 184 0.76 5.99 -3.51
CA ASN A 184 1.53 7.12 -3.01
C ASN A 184 1.99 6.87 -1.57
N VAL A 185 3.29 6.98 -1.30
CA VAL A 185 3.87 6.67 0.03
C VAL A 185 4.82 7.76 0.50
N VAL A 186 4.66 8.15 1.76
CA VAL A 186 5.67 8.84 2.57
C VAL A 186 6.04 7.95 3.76
N SER A 187 7.31 7.53 3.85
CA SER A 187 7.74 6.63 4.93
C SER A 187 9.18 6.84 5.37
N ARG A 188 9.62 6.16 6.43
CA ARG A 188 11.06 6.02 6.71
C ARG A 188 11.60 4.76 6.05
N VAL A 189 10.94 3.63 6.28
CA VAL A 189 11.28 2.34 5.71
C VAL A 189 10.07 1.83 4.94
N PHE A 190 10.29 1.51 3.67
CA PHE A 190 9.29 0.95 2.79
C PHE A 190 9.79 -0.32 2.12
N THR A 191 9.03 -1.40 2.27
CA THR A 191 9.24 -2.68 1.59
C THR A 191 7.99 -3.08 0.83
N LEU A 192 8.14 -3.46 -0.43
CA LEU A 192 7.01 -3.79 -1.29
C LEU A 192 7.33 -4.97 -2.23
N ASN A 193 6.38 -5.92 -2.31
CA ASN A 193 6.34 -6.96 -3.32
C ASN A 193 5.05 -6.85 -4.14
N VAL A 194 5.14 -6.78 -5.47
CA VAL A 194 3.99 -6.59 -6.37
C VAL A 194 4.01 -7.57 -7.53
N VAL A 195 2.84 -8.15 -7.80
CA VAL A 195 2.49 -8.75 -9.09
C VAL A 195 1.30 -7.99 -9.66
N SER A 196 1.47 -7.33 -10.80
CA SER A 196 0.35 -6.60 -11.43
C SER A 196 0.37 -6.57 -12.95
N ARG A 197 -0.67 -6.02 -13.59
CA ARG A 197 -0.59 -5.68 -15.03
C ARG A 197 -0.06 -4.26 -15.19
N VAL A 198 -0.66 -3.32 -14.50
CA VAL A 198 -0.28 -1.91 -14.50
C VAL A 198 0.06 -1.51 -13.07
N PHE A 199 1.26 -0.97 -12.89
CA PHE A 199 1.73 -0.46 -11.62
C PHE A 199 2.25 0.97 -11.76
N THR A 200 1.69 1.88 -10.96
CA THR A 200 2.15 3.26 -10.82
C THR A 200 2.45 3.54 -9.36
N LEU A 201 3.62 4.12 -9.09
CA LEU A 201 4.09 4.38 -7.74
C LEU A 201 4.82 5.72 -7.62
N ASN A 202 4.49 6.49 -6.57
CA ASN A 202 5.24 7.65 -6.11
C ASN A 202 5.69 7.44 -4.66
N VAL A 203 6.99 7.59 -4.39
CA VAL A 203 7.56 7.35 -3.04
C VAL A 203 8.49 8.47 -2.60
N VAL A 204 8.31 8.89 -1.35
CA VAL A 204 9.32 9.59 -0.57
C VAL A 204 9.69 8.73 0.64
N SER A 205 10.96 8.32 0.76
CA SER A 205 11.40 7.46 1.85
C SER A 205 12.85 7.72 2.30
N ARG A 206 13.30 7.07 3.38
CA ARG A 206 14.74 6.98 3.66
C ARG A 206 15.31 5.71 3.04
N VAL A 207 14.68 4.58 3.30
CA VAL A 207 15.05 3.27 2.78
C VAL A 207 13.87 2.72 2.01
N PHE A 208 14.10 2.37 0.75
CA PHE A 208 13.11 1.76 -0.12
C PHE A 208 13.64 0.48 -0.76
N THR A 209 12.91 -0.61 -0.55
CA THR A 209 13.15 -1.90 -1.20
C THR A 209 11.90 -2.34 -1.95
N LEU A 210 12.06 -2.76 -3.21
CA LEU A 210 10.95 -3.13 -4.06
C LEU A 210 11.28 -4.33 -4.96
N ASN A 211 10.36 -5.30 -5.02
CA ASN A 211 10.34 -6.37 -6.01
C ASN A 211 9.04 -6.30 -6.83
N VAL A 212 9.14 -6.27 -8.16
CA VAL A 212 7.98 -6.13 -9.06
C VAL A 212 8.02 -7.13 -10.21
N VAL A 213 6.88 -7.75 -10.46
CA VAL A 213 6.54 -8.37 -11.75
C VAL A 213 5.34 -7.67 -12.34
N SER A 214 5.49 -7.03 -13.51
CA SER A 214 4.36 -6.34 -14.16
C SER A 214 4.39 -6.37 -15.68
N ARG A 215 3.33 -5.85 -16.34
CA ARG A 215 3.41 -5.55 -17.78
C ARG A 215 3.91 -4.13 -18.00
N VAL A 216 3.30 -3.17 -17.31
CA VAL A 216 3.66 -1.75 -17.35
C VAL A 216 4.00 -1.32 -15.93
N PHE A 217 5.18 -0.75 -15.76
CA PHE A 217 5.65 -0.21 -14.50
C PHE A 217 6.14 1.23 -14.67
N THR A 218 5.55 2.15 -13.90
CA THR A 218 5.97 3.54 -13.80
C THR A 218 6.26 3.88 -12.35
N LEU A 219 7.42 4.50 -12.10
CA LEU A 219 7.87 4.81 -10.75
C LEU A 219 8.57 6.16 -10.67
N ASN A 220 8.21 6.96 -9.65
CA ASN A 220 8.94 8.14 -9.22
C ASN A 220 9.38 7.99 -7.76
N VAL A 221 10.67 8.17 -7.48
CA VAL A 221 11.24 7.97 -6.13
C VAL A 221 12.15 9.11 -5.71
N VAL A 222 11.97 9.56 -4.48
CA VAL A 222 12.97 10.29 -3.70
C VAL A 222 13.34 9.47 -2.47
N SER A 223 14.62 9.10 -2.33
CA SER A 223 15.08 8.28 -1.21
C SER A 223 16.51 8.58 -0.77
N ARG A 224 16.97 7.96 0.32
CA ARG A 224 18.42 7.91 0.62
C ARG A 224 19.03 6.65 0.04
N VAL A 225 18.42 5.50 0.34
CA VAL A 225 18.81 4.19 -0.17
C VAL A 225 17.64 3.60 -0.93
N PHE A 226 17.89 3.23 -2.18
CA PHE A 226 16.91 2.59 -3.05
C PHE A 226 17.47 1.30 -3.65
N THR A 227 16.74 0.21 -3.44
CA THR A 227 17.02 -1.10 -4.03
C THR A 227 15.78 -1.59 -4.76
N LEU A 228 15.96 -2.04 -5.99
CA LEU A 228 14.86 -2.46 -6.86
C LEU A 228 15.23 -3.67 -7.72
N ASN A 229 14.33 -4.67 -7.74
CA ASN A 229 14.33 -5.77 -8.70
C ASN A 229 13.04 -5.76 -9.53
N VAL A 230 13.15 -5.76 -10.85
CA VAL A 230 11.98 -5.66 -11.76
C VAL A 230 12.04 -6.69 -12.88
N VAL A 231 10.90 -7.33 -13.13
CA VAL A 231 10.59 -7.99 -14.40
C VAL A 231 9.37 -7.31 -15.01
N SER A 232 9.52 -6.71 -16.20
CA SER A 232 8.38 -6.07 -16.86
C SER A 232 8.41 -6.13 -18.38
N ARG A 233 7.35 -5.66 -19.06
CA ARG A 233 7.44 -5.41 -20.52
C ARG A 233 7.90 -3.99 -20.77
N VAL A 234 7.27 -3.03 -20.11
CA VAL A 234 7.60 -1.60 -20.19
C VAL A 234 7.93 -1.13 -18.78
N PHE A 235 9.10 -0.51 -18.64
CA PHE A 235 9.55 0.08 -17.39
C PHE A 235 10.01 1.52 -17.61
N THR A 236 9.41 2.44 -16.85
CA THR A 236 9.79 3.84 -16.78
C THR A 236 10.08 4.23 -15.34
N LEU A 237 11.22 4.87 -15.09
CA LEU A 237 11.66 5.22 -13.76
C LEU A 237 12.33 6.59 -13.71
N ASN A 238 11.94 7.41 -12.73
CA ASN A 238 12.64 8.63 -12.33
C ASN A 238 13.08 8.53 -10.86
N VAL A 239 14.36 8.74 -10.57
CA VAL A 239 14.93 8.59 -9.21
C VAL A 239 15.81 9.76 -8.82
N VAL A 240 15.62 10.24 -7.60
CA VAL A 240 16.62 11.01 -6.83
C VAL A 240 17.00 10.23 -5.58
N SER A 241 18.27 9.87 -5.44
CA SER A 241 18.74 9.09 -4.29
C SER A 241 20.17 9.42 -3.85
N ARG A 242 20.64 8.85 -2.74
CA ARG A 242 22.09 8.84 -2.44
C ARG A 242 22.73 7.58 -2.98
N VAL A 243 22.14 6.43 -2.65
CA VAL A 243 22.56 5.11 -3.11
C VAL A 243 21.41 4.48 -3.87
N PHE A 244 21.68 4.06 -5.10
CA PHE A 244 20.73 3.39 -5.96
C PHE A 244 21.31 2.09 -6.52
N THR A 245 20.60 0.99 -6.29
CA THR A 245 20.91 -0.32 -6.84
C THR A 245 19.68 -0.87 -7.56
N LEU A 246 19.87 -1.33 -8.79
CA LEU A 246 18.78 -1.79 -9.65
C LEU A 246 19.17 -3.02 -10.47
N ASN A 247 18.29 -4.02 -10.47
CA ASN A 247 18.32 -5.16 -11.39
C ASN A 247 17.03 -5.18 -12.22
N VAL A 248 17.13 -5.24 -13.54
CA VAL A 248 15.96 -5.18 -14.45
C VAL A 248 16.05 -6.23 -15.55
N VAL A 249 14.93 -6.90 -15.80
CA VAL A 249 14.65 -7.59 -17.05
C VAL A 249 13.41 -6.95 -17.69
N SER A 250 13.54 -6.38 -18.88
CA SER A 250 12.40 -5.78 -19.57
C SER A 250 12.44 -5.87 -21.10
N ARG A 251 11.38 -5.45 -21.78
CA ARG A 251 11.46 -5.23 -23.25
C ARG A 251 11.90 -3.81 -23.55
N VAL A 252 11.24 -2.85 -22.91
CA VAL A 252 11.53 -1.42 -23.04
C VAL A 252 11.85 -0.89 -21.65
N PHE A 253 13.00 -0.25 -21.52
CA PHE A 253 13.46 0.38 -20.29
C PHE A 253 13.88 1.82 -20.53
N THR A 254 13.26 2.74 -19.80
CA THR A 254 13.63 4.16 -19.77
C THR A 254 13.90 4.57 -18.33
N LEU A 255 15.04 5.24 -18.10
CA LEU A 255 15.48 5.62 -16.77
C LEU A 255 16.12 7.02 -16.75
N ASN A 256 15.69 7.84 -15.79
CA ASN A 256 16.35 9.10 -15.42
C ASN A 256 16.77 9.04 -13.94
N VAL A 257 18.06 9.28 -13.66
CA VAL A 257 18.62 9.16 -12.30
C VAL A 257 19.49 10.35 -11.93
N VAL A 258 19.29 10.86 -10.71
CA VAL A 258 20.25 11.67 -9.98
C VAL A 258 20.64 10.93 -8.70
N SER A 259 21.94 10.62 -8.54
CA SER A 259 22.42 9.88 -7.37
C SER A 259 23.83 10.26 -6.94
N ARG A 260 24.31 9.74 -5.80
CA ARG A 260 25.75 9.76 -5.50
C ARG A 260 26.42 8.50 -6.00
N VAL A 261 25.86 7.34 -5.65
CA VAL A 261 26.31 6.03 -6.07
C VAL A 261 25.18 5.34 -6.82
N PHE A 262 25.46 4.89 -8.03
CA PHE A 262 24.52 4.17 -8.87
C PHE A 262 25.14 2.88 -9.40
N THR A 263 24.46 1.77 -9.14
CA THR A 263 24.79 0.44 -9.66
C THR A 263 23.58 -0.13 -10.38
N LEU A 264 23.78 -0.62 -11.61
CA LEU A 264 22.71 -1.11 -12.46
C LEU A 264 23.12 -2.37 -13.23
N ASN A 265 22.25 -3.38 -13.19
CA ASN A 265 22.29 -4.55 -14.06
C ASN A 265 21.01 -4.64 -14.89
N VAL A 266 21.12 -4.71 -16.22
CA VAL A 266 19.96 -4.70 -17.14
C VAL A 266 20.07 -5.77 -18.20
N VAL A 267 18.96 -6.46 -18.44
CA VAL A 267 18.70 -7.19 -19.68
C VAL A 267 17.45 -6.60 -20.33
N SER A 268 17.58 -6.05 -21.55
CA SER A 268 16.43 -5.50 -22.26
C SER A 268 16.48 -5.65 -23.78
N ARG A 269 15.41 -5.26 -24.49
CA ARG A 269 15.50 -5.09 -25.95
C ARG A 269 15.91 -3.66 -26.28
N VAL A 270 15.22 -2.69 -25.70
CA VAL A 270 15.48 -1.26 -25.85
C VAL A 270 15.78 -0.68 -24.49
N PHE A 271 16.92 0.00 -24.38
CA PHE A 271 17.35 0.66 -23.16
C PHE A 271 17.76 2.11 -23.44
N THR A 272 17.12 3.04 -22.72
CA THR A 272 17.46 4.46 -22.71
C THR A 272 17.75 4.92 -21.29
N LEU A 273 18.89 5.58 -21.08
CA LEU A 273 19.33 6.00 -19.76
C LEU A 273 19.92 7.43 -19.77
N ASN A 274 19.43 8.26 -18.86
CA ASN A 274 20.02 9.55 -18.50
C ASN A 274 20.45 9.56 -17.03
N VAL A 275 21.73 9.84 -16.74
CA VAL A 275 22.27 9.77 -15.37
C VAL A 275 23.14 10.98 -15.03
N VAL A 276 22.94 11.50 -13.83
CA VAL A 276 23.92 12.33 -13.12
C VAL A 276 24.31 11.62 -11.82
N SER A 277 25.60 11.32 -11.65
CA SER A 277 26.09 10.64 -10.45
C SER A 277 27.50 11.03 -10.04
N ARG A 278 27.97 10.60 -8.87
CA ARG A 278 29.41 10.66 -8.56
C ARG A 278 30.10 9.38 -9.01
N VAL A 279 29.55 8.23 -8.63
CA VAL A 279 30.03 6.91 -9.00
C VAL A 279 28.93 6.18 -9.74
N PHE A 280 29.24 5.69 -10.94
CA PHE A 280 28.34 4.94 -11.77
C PHE A 280 28.98 3.63 -12.26
N THR A 281 28.27 2.53 -12.01
CA THR A 281 28.61 1.19 -12.48
C THR A 281 27.42 0.59 -13.22
N LEU A 282 27.65 0.11 -14.43
CA LEU A 282 26.60 -0.41 -15.30
C LEU A 282 27.03 -1.69 -16.01
N ASN A 283 26.19 -2.73 -15.91
CA ASN A 283 26.26 -3.95 -16.73
C ASN A 283 24.97 -4.08 -17.55
N VAL A 284 25.09 -4.17 -18.88
CA VAL A 284 23.93 -4.21 -19.80
C VAL A 284 24.07 -5.28 -20.86
N VAL A 285 22.99 -6.00 -21.09
CA VAL A 285 22.75 -6.75 -22.32
C VAL A 285 21.49 -6.20 -22.98
N SER A 286 21.62 -5.65 -24.20
CA SER A 286 20.45 -5.13 -24.93
C SER A 286 20.53 -5.32 -26.44
N ARG A 287 19.45 -5.02 -27.18
CA ARG A 287 19.54 -4.89 -28.64
C ARG A 287 19.91 -3.46 -29.02
N VAL A 288 19.20 -2.49 -28.45
CA VAL A 288 19.42 -1.06 -28.65
C VAL A 288 19.71 -0.44 -27.30
N PHE A 289 20.82 0.28 -27.21
CA PHE A 289 21.25 1.00 -26.01
C PHE A 289 21.59 2.45 -26.32
N THR A 290 20.95 3.37 -25.60
CA THR A 290 21.24 4.80 -25.63
C THR A 290 21.56 5.29 -24.23
N LEU A 291 22.70 5.97 -24.08
CA LEU A 291 23.21 6.43 -22.79
C LEU A 291 23.69 7.88 -22.82
N ASN A 292 23.16 8.71 -21.92
CA ASN A 292 23.68 10.03 -21.60
C ASN A 292 24.09 10.06 -20.11
N VAL A 293 25.38 10.26 -19.81
CA VAL A 293 25.89 10.23 -18.43
C VAL A 293 26.82 11.39 -18.14
N VAL A 294 26.61 12.00 -16.96
CA VAL A 294 27.57 12.87 -16.28
C VAL A 294 27.97 12.20 -14.98
N SER A 295 29.25 11.88 -14.80
CA SER A 295 29.75 11.25 -13.57
C SER A 295 31.17 11.67 -13.20
N ARG A 296 31.62 11.40 -11.96
CA ARG A 296 33.05 11.53 -11.64
C ARG A 296 33.78 10.24 -12.02
N VAL A 297 33.23 9.11 -11.60
CA VAL A 297 33.76 7.77 -11.88
C VAL A 297 32.70 6.98 -12.64
N PHE A 298 33.08 6.48 -13.81
CA PHE A 298 32.25 5.75 -14.75
C PHE A 298 32.85 4.37 -15.03
N THR A 299 32.06 3.31 -14.84
CA THR A 299 32.40 1.94 -15.23
C THR A 299 31.24 1.33 -16.01
N LEU A 300 31.53 0.82 -17.21
CA LEU A 300 30.53 0.27 -18.12
C LEU A 300 30.98 -1.05 -18.73
N ASN A 301 30.13 -2.07 -18.62
CA ASN A 301 30.21 -3.32 -19.37
C ASN A 301 28.92 -3.50 -20.20
N VAL A 302 29.05 -3.58 -21.52
CA VAL A 302 27.89 -3.61 -22.45
C VAL A 302 28.07 -4.68 -23.51
N VAL A 303 27.00 -5.44 -23.72
CA VAL A 303 26.78 -6.23 -24.94
C VAL A 303 25.52 -5.71 -25.62
N SER A 304 25.65 -5.17 -26.84
CA SER A 304 24.50 -4.68 -27.60
C SER A 304 24.60 -4.85 -29.10
N ARG A 305 23.49 -4.70 -29.85
CA ARG A 305 23.59 -4.63 -31.32
C ARG A 305 23.86 -3.20 -31.77
N VAL A 306 23.12 -2.24 -31.22
CA VAL A 306 23.24 -0.82 -31.49
C VAL A 306 23.53 -0.09 -30.18
N PHE A 307 24.59 0.70 -30.17
CA PHE A 307 25.06 1.44 -29.00
C PHE A 307 25.30 2.91 -29.33
N THR A 308 24.63 3.80 -28.61
CA THR A 308 24.84 5.24 -28.64
C THR A 308 25.27 5.74 -27.26
N LEU A 309 26.40 6.46 -27.21
CA LEU A 309 27.02 6.93 -25.96
C LEU A 309 27.36 8.42 -25.99
N ASN A 310 26.87 9.15 -24.99
CA ASN A 310 27.32 10.49 -24.62
C ASN A 310 27.75 10.51 -23.14
N VAL A 311 29.04 10.78 -22.87
CA VAL A 311 29.61 10.70 -21.52
C VAL A 311 30.51 11.88 -21.22
N VAL A 312 30.30 12.47 -20.05
CA VAL A 312 31.22 13.39 -19.38
C VAL A 312 31.66 12.74 -18.06
N SER A 313 32.96 12.41 -17.95
CA SER A 313 33.51 11.79 -16.75
C SER A 313 34.97 12.15 -16.48
N ARG A 314 35.38 12.16 -15.21
CA ARG A 314 36.79 12.32 -14.81
C ARG A 314 37.57 11.01 -14.97
N VAL A 315 36.98 9.92 -14.47
CA VAL A 315 37.53 8.57 -14.56
C VAL A 315 36.56 7.70 -15.35
N PHE A 316 37.09 6.93 -16.32
CA PHE A 316 36.28 6.20 -17.29
C PHE A 316 36.87 4.82 -17.58
N THR A 317 36.07 3.78 -17.36
CA THR A 317 36.37 2.39 -17.74
C THR A 317 35.25 1.85 -18.62
N LEU A 318 35.59 1.23 -19.75
CA LEU A 318 34.64 0.77 -20.77
C LEU A 318 35.03 -0.61 -21.31
N ASN A 319 34.09 -1.55 -21.25
CA ASN A 319 34.12 -2.82 -21.97
C ASN A 319 32.85 -2.92 -22.84
N VAL A 320 33.00 -3.03 -24.16
CA VAL A 320 31.87 -2.99 -25.11
C VAL A 320 32.04 -4.06 -26.18
N VAL A 321 30.97 -4.84 -26.37
CA VAL A 321 30.76 -5.70 -27.52
C VAL A 321 29.54 -5.18 -28.27
N SER A 322 29.73 -4.62 -29.46
CA SER A 322 28.63 -4.08 -30.28
C SER A 322 28.83 -4.24 -31.78
N ARG A 323 27.71 -4.37 -32.54
CA ARG A 323 27.76 -4.34 -34.01
C ARG A 323 27.84 -2.92 -34.56
N VAL A 324 27.11 -1.99 -33.96
CA VAL A 324 27.07 -0.57 -34.37
C VAL A 324 27.34 0.29 -33.14
N PHE A 325 28.32 1.20 -33.23
CA PHE A 325 28.75 2.07 -32.15
C PHE A 325 28.85 3.53 -32.58
N THR A 326 28.12 4.41 -31.89
CA THR A 326 28.18 5.87 -32.06
C THR A 326 28.59 6.53 -30.74
N ARG A 327 29.66 7.32 -30.75
CA ARG A 327 30.20 8.01 -29.56
C ARG A 327 30.31 9.51 -29.79
N HIS A 328 29.72 10.29 -28.90
CA HIS A 328 29.99 11.73 -28.79
C HIS A 328 30.71 11.98 -27.45
N LYS A 329 31.97 12.44 -27.52
CA LYS A 329 32.82 12.70 -26.35
C LYS A 329 33.12 14.19 -26.27
N PHE A 330 32.76 14.85 -25.17
CA PHE A 330 33.22 16.21 -24.88
C PHE A 330 34.32 16.15 -23.81
N HIS A 331 35.54 16.52 -24.21
CA HIS A 331 36.65 16.81 -23.30
C HIS A 331 36.89 18.33 -23.27
N LYS A 332 36.84 18.95 -22.09
CA LYS A 332 37.79 20.01 -21.67
C LYS A 332 37.55 20.42 -20.22
N LEU A 333 38.59 20.36 -19.41
CA LEU A 333 39.19 21.52 -18.75
C LEU A 333 40.63 21.10 -18.40
N LYS A 334 41.57 21.48 -19.28
CA LYS A 334 42.87 21.94 -18.78
C LYS A 334 42.53 23.11 -17.86
N THR A 335 42.92 23.02 -16.60
CA THR A 335 43.28 24.21 -15.82
C THR A 335 44.77 24.05 -15.57
N ASP A 336 45.49 25.11 -15.91
CA ASP A 336 46.89 25.17 -16.28
C ASP A 336 47.85 24.67 -15.21
N GLY A 337 49.03 24.23 -15.68
CA GLY A 337 50.20 24.18 -14.82
C GLY A 337 50.53 25.59 -14.35
N GLY A 338 50.69 25.73 -13.04
CA GLY A 338 51.62 26.65 -12.42
C GLY A 338 52.72 25.81 -11.77
#